data_AF-A0A924K4N6-F1
#
_entry.id   AF-A0A924K4N6-F1
#
_cell.length_a   1.000
_cell.length_b   1.000
_cell.length_c   1.000
_cell.angle_alpha   90.00
_cell.angle_beta   90.00
_cell.angle_gamma   90.00
#
_symmetry.space_group_name_H-M   'P 1'
#
loop_
_entity.id
_entity.type
_entity.pdbx_description
1 polymer ?
#
loop_
_entity_poly.entity_id
_entity_poly.type
_entity_poly.pdbx_seq_one_letter_code
_entity_poly.pdbx_strand_id
1 'polypeptide(L)' 'VFGSNSQLRATAEVYAERGNEEKFVRDFVKAWVKVMNADRFDVTNKALSADRAS' A
#
# COMPACT_ATOMS: atom_id res chain seq x y z
N VAL A 1 8.34 -16.20 16.73
CA VAL A 1 8.67 -14.78 16.47
C VAL A 1 7.56 -14.00 15.77
N PHE A 2 6.61 -14.59 15.03
CA PHE A 2 5.44 -13.84 14.49
C PHE A 2 4.14 -13.91 15.34
N GLY A 3 4.18 -14.56 16.51
CA GLY A 3 3.01 -14.77 17.37
C GLY A 3 2.88 -13.84 18.59
N SER A 4 3.81 -12.90 18.79
CA SER A 4 3.95 -12.15 20.06
C SER A 4 3.37 -10.72 20.02
N ASN A 5 2.84 -10.28 18.87
CA ASN A 5 2.19 -8.97 18.74
C ASN A 5 0.75 -9.19 18.24
N SER A 6 -0.22 -8.99 19.12
CA SER A 6 -1.64 -9.27 18.88
C SER A 6 -2.21 -8.57 17.64
N GLN A 7 -1.64 -7.42 17.26
CA GLN A 7 -2.07 -6.65 16.08
C GLN A 7 -1.57 -7.25 14.77
N LEU A 8 -0.33 -7.76 14.75
CA LEU A 8 0.24 -8.41 13.55
C LEU A 8 -0.43 -9.75 13.28
N ARG A 9 -0.76 -10.51 14.34
CA ARG A 9 -1.52 -11.76 14.21
C ARG A 9 -2.93 -11.53 13.67
N ALA A 10 -3.65 -10.53 14.19
CA ALA A 10 -4.99 -10.19 13.68
C ALA A 10 -4.96 -9.79 12.20
N THR A 11 -3.92 -9.05 11.78
CA THR A 11 -3.75 -8.68 10.37
C THR A 11 -3.45 -9.90 9.48
N ALA A 12 -2.63 -10.84 9.98
CA ALA A 12 -2.33 -12.08 9.26
C ALA A 12 -3.56 -12.98 9.11
N GLU A 13 -4.41 -13.06 10.14
CA GLU A 13 -5.65 -13.84 10.12
C GLU A 13 -6.63 -13.34 9.07
N VAL A 14 -6.76 -12.02 8.90
CA VAL A 14 -7.62 -11.44 7.85
C VAL A 14 -7.16 -11.85 6.46
N TYR A 15 -5.85 -11.84 6.17
CA TYR A 15 -5.37 -12.25 4.84
C TYR A 15 -5.33 -13.77 4.63
N ALA A 16 -5.25 -14.55 5.70
CA ALA A 16 -5.26 -16.02 5.64
C ALA A 16 -6.67 -16.64 5.56
N GLU A 17 -7.73 -15.82 5.73
CA GLU A 17 -9.11 -16.27 5.61
C GLU A 17 -9.47 -16.66 4.16
N ARG A 18 -10.29 -17.72 4.03
CA ARG A 18 -10.70 -18.27 2.73
C ARG A 18 -11.53 -17.23 1.97
N GLY A 19 -11.05 -16.80 0.80
CA GLY A 19 -11.69 -15.75 -0.01
C GLY A 19 -10.96 -14.39 0.01
N ASN A 20 -9.98 -14.21 0.90
CA ASN A 20 -9.19 -12.97 1.00
C ASN A 20 -7.88 -12.99 0.20
N GLU A 21 -7.60 -14.04 -0.59
CA GLU A 21 -6.41 -14.12 -1.45
C GLU A 21 -6.36 -12.99 -2.49
N GLU A 22 -7.48 -12.70 -3.15
CA GLU A 22 -7.54 -11.61 -4.13
C GLU A 22 -7.37 -10.24 -3.46
N LYS A 23 -7.91 -10.09 -2.24
CA LYS A 23 -7.71 -8.90 -1.42
C LYS A 23 -6.25 -8.74 -1.02
N PHE A 24 -5.58 -9.82 -0.62
CA PHE A 24 -4.16 -9.84 -0.32
C PHE A 24 -3.33 -9.40 -1.52
N VAL A 25 -3.58 -9.96 -2.70
CA VAL A 25 -2.84 -9.60 -3.92
C VAL A 25 -3.03 -8.12 -4.26
N ARG A 26 -4.26 -7.61 -4.22
CA ARG A 26 -4.54 -6.18 -4.49
C ARG A 26 -3.84 -5.26 -3.50
N ASP A 27 -3.92 -5.57 -2.21
CA ASP A 27 -3.34 -4.75 -1.17
C ASP A 27 -1.80 -4.79 -1.20
N PHE A 28 -1.22 -5.95 -1.51
CA PHE A 28 0.22 -6.11 -1.70
C PHE A 28 0.72 -5.29 -2.88
N VAL A 29 0.08 -5.41 -4.05
CA VAL A 29 0.45 -4.63 -5.24
C VAL A 29 0.34 -3.13 -4.97
N LYS A 30 -0.74 -2.69 -4.32
CA LYS A 30 -0.92 -1.29 -3.95
C LYS A 30 0.19 -0.78 -3.02
N ALA A 31 0.56 -1.57 -2.02
CA ALA A 31 1.66 -1.23 -1.12
C ALA A 31 3.00 -1.17 -1.87
N TRP A 32 3.27 -2.14 -2.76
CA TRP A 32 4.48 -2.17 -3.58
C TRP A 32 4.59 -0.95 -4.49
N VAL A 33 3.52 -0.62 -5.23
CA VAL A 33 3.47 0.57 -6.09
C VAL A 33 3.68 1.85 -5.29
N LYS A 34 3.15 1.93 -4.06
CA LYS A 34 3.38 3.09 -3.17
C LYS A 34 4.85 3.24 -2.82
N VAL A 35 5.53 2.15 -2.45
CA VAL A 35 6.97 2.19 -2.12
C VAL A 35 7.80 2.55 -3.35
N MET A 36 7.49 1.97 -4.51
CA MET A 36 8.20 2.26 -5.77
C MET A 36 8.03 3.69 -6.28
N ASN A 37 6.96 4.38 -5.86
CA ASN A 37 6.73 5.79 -6.20
C ASN A 37 7.11 6.76 -5.08
N ALA A 38 7.67 6.28 -3.96
CA ALA A 38 7.93 7.11 -2.78
C ALA A 38 9.00 8.19 -3.03
N ASP A 39 9.83 8.03 -4.06
CA ASP A 39 10.86 8.97 -4.50
C ASP A 39 10.46 9.82 -5.72
N ARG A 40 9.26 9.59 -6.30
CA ARG A 40 8.75 10.26 -7.50
C ARG A 40 8.15 11.64 -7.24
N PHE A 41 8.91 12.51 -6.57
CA PHE A 41 8.50 13.90 -6.29
C PHE A 41 8.32 14.75 -7.57
N ASP A 42 8.95 14.34 -8.67
CA ASP A 42 8.83 14.94 -10.00
C ASP A 42 7.38 14.90 -10.52
N VAL A 43 6.66 13.81 -10.26
CA VAL A 43 5.28 13.62 -10.72
C VAL A 43 4.30 14.45 -9.89
N THR A 44 4.50 14.48 -8.57
CA THR A 44 3.67 15.27 -7.63
C THR A 44 3.87 16.78 -7.83
N ASN A 45 5.11 17.24 -8.00
CA ASN A 45 5.40 18.67 -8.17
C ASN A 45 4.98 19.21 -9.54
N LYS A 46 5.00 18.37 -10.59
CA LYS A 46 4.51 18.78 -11.91
C LYS A 46 3.01 19.08 -11.90
N ALA A 47 2.22 18.27 -11.17
CA ALA A 47 0.77 18.50 -11.02
C ALA A 47 0.46 19.81 -10.29
N LEU A 48 1.19 20.13 -9.21
CA LEU A 48 1.04 21.40 -8.47
C LEU A 48 1.44 22.63 -9.31
N SER A 49 2.42 22.49 -10.21
CA SER A 49 2.83 23.58 -11.09
C SER A 49 1.83 23.84 -12.23
N ALA A 50 1.16 22.80 -12.72
CA ALA A 50 0.17 22.92 -13.80
C ALA A 50 -1.16 23.53 -13.31
N ASP A 51 -1.56 23.20 -12.09
CA ASP A 51 -2.79 23.74 -11.44
C ASP A 51 -2.66 25.23 -11.09
N ARG A 52 -1.45 25.72 -10.81
CA ARG A 52 -1.17 27.16 -10.55
C ARG A 52 -1.00 28.01 -11.80
N ALA A 53 -0.92 27.40 -12.97
CA ALA A 53 -0.74 28.08 -14.26
C ALA A 53 -2.06 28.26 -15.05
N SER A 54 -3.18 27.84 -14.45
CA SER A 54 -4.56 28.01 -14.95
C SER A 54 -5.30 29.06 -14.12
#